data_AF-L1QL81-F1
#
_entry.id   AF-L1QL81-F1
#
_cell.length_a   1.000
_cell.length_b   1.000
_cell.length_c   1.000
_cell.angle_alpha   90.00
_cell.angle_beta   90.00
_cell.angle_gamma   90.00
#
_symmetry.space_group_name_H-M   'P 1'
#
loop_
_entity.id
_entity.type
_entity.pdbx_description
1 polymer ?
#
loop_
_entity_poly.entity_id
_entity_poly.type
_entity_poly.pdbx_seq_one_letter_code
_entity_poly.pdbx_strand_id
1 'polypeptide(L)'
;MYDKTSSAEFGKYGGVYEESKDISSEELIRKKVITSDRVISSLYKFSEPVYVEIEEGMAYILISEHSDRDFKLFGVHRNLEIKPNMYFNIIPMTKEVTFNLIISRNYNIKLEFLNPPYVYNRILPTINIPEIMAYYYTIKSPNYKFKGEKHNVYELTFVDNGSLDTTIDDVNYKLDSYDLIIYGKNQFHTQTVNSDSSCSYLTVLFDMECDDDSAICNRVFHCRKELYKIVRNFAKNLSSTAPYSQNLILSNFHEIIIRLFQYDYLGHENDKLPKESHQHFQDELLEDILSYIDETICEPIAIEDICSKFAVSRSSLQMLFKNNLNITPKKYINDLKLAKSKLLIKENKYTISEIAFMLGFSSIHYFSRAFTQHYEISPSEYAQTVFN
;
A
#
# COMPACT_ATOMS: atom_id res chain seq x y z
N MET A 1 10.74 19.50 13.76
CA MET A 1 11.88 18.85 14.45
C MET A 1 11.90 19.44 15.84
N TYR A 2 11.61 18.67 16.89
CA TYR A 2 11.59 19.22 18.24
C TYR A 2 13.03 19.33 18.76
N ASP A 3 13.33 20.45 19.41
CA ASP A 3 14.64 20.67 20.01
C ASP A 3 14.87 19.70 21.17
N LYS A 4 16.13 19.40 21.48
CA LYS A 4 16.48 18.52 22.61
C LYS A 4 16.79 19.36 23.84
N THR A 5 16.55 18.83 25.04
CA THR A 5 16.95 19.50 26.28
C THR A 5 18.48 19.66 26.42
N SER A 6 19.26 18.89 25.64
CA SER A 6 20.72 19.07 25.54
C SER A 6 21.17 20.19 24.60
N SER A 7 20.23 20.91 23.97
CA SER A 7 20.54 22.01 23.05
C SER A 7 20.94 23.29 23.80
N ALA A 8 21.70 24.16 23.14
CA ALA A 8 22.05 25.47 23.69
C ALA A 8 20.80 26.34 23.98
N GLU A 9 19.72 26.16 23.21
CA GLU A 9 18.47 26.88 23.41
C GLU A 9 17.79 26.54 24.74
N PHE A 10 17.88 25.28 25.17
CA PHE A 10 17.32 24.87 26.46
C PHE A 10 18.06 25.52 27.64
N GLY A 11 19.32 25.92 27.46
CA GLY A 11 20.15 26.61 28.44
C GLY A 11 19.51 27.87 29.02
N LYS A 12 18.54 28.47 28.31
CA LYS A 12 17.72 29.58 28.83
C LYS A 12 16.87 29.15 30.03
N TYR A 13 16.25 27.97 29.96
CA TYR A 13 15.26 27.48 30.92
C TYR A 13 15.85 26.54 31.98
N GLY A 14 16.96 25.88 31.68
CA GLY A 14 17.49 24.81 32.52
C GLY A 14 18.82 24.24 32.05
N GLY A 15 19.21 23.14 32.66
CA GLY A 15 20.35 22.32 32.30
C GLY A 15 19.97 20.83 32.29
N VAL A 16 20.93 20.00 31.89
CA VAL A 16 20.80 18.54 31.92
C VAL A 16 21.91 17.93 32.76
N TYR A 17 21.63 16.80 33.41
CA TYR A 17 22.59 16.05 34.21
C TYR A 17 22.36 14.53 34.07
N GLU A 18 23.34 13.72 34.48
CA GLU A 18 23.36 12.27 34.21
C GLU A 18 22.93 11.43 35.42
N GLU A 19 23.54 11.67 36.57
CA GLU A 19 23.32 10.83 37.76
C GLU A 19 22.10 11.30 38.55
N SER A 20 21.31 10.38 39.09
CA SER A 20 20.12 10.74 39.89
C SER A 20 20.52 11.59 41.10
N LYS A 21 19.74 12.63 41.37
CA LYS A 21 20.01 13.60 42.42
C LYS A 21 19.93 12.93 43.80
N ASP A 22 21.00 13.06 44.60
CA ASP A 22 21.00 12.62 45.99
C ASP A 22 20.09 13.53 46.83
N ILE A 23 19.01 12.95 47.37
CA ILE A 23 18.01 13.63 48.18
C ILE A 23 18.28 13.53 49.68
N SER A 24 19.32 12.79 50.10
CA SER A 24 19.60 12.53 51.52
C SER A 24 20.42 13.63 52.19
N SER A 25 21.20 14.37 51.41
CA SER A 25 22.11 15.43 51.86
C SER A 25 21.56 16.86 51.64
N GLU A 26 20.59 17.01 50.75
CA GLU A 26 19.89 18.26 50.44
C GLU A 26 18.44 18.17 50.97
N GLU A 27 17.80 19.24 51.45
CA GLU A 27 16.41 19.23 51.97
C GLU A 27 15.35 19.00 50.86
N LEU A 28 15.53 17.99 50.02
CA LEU A 28 14.74 17.67 48.85
C LEU A 28 13.79 16.49 49.14
N ILE A 29 12.68 16.47 48.42
CA ILE A 29 11.74 15.34 48.38
C ILE A 29 11.53 14.89 46.93
N ARG A 30 11.31 13.59 46.76
CA ARG A 30 10.96 12.99 45.48
C ARG A 30 9.46 12.73 45.41
N LYS A 31 8.79 13.31 44.41
CA LYS A 31 7.38 13.05 44.11
C LYS A 31 7.27 12.34 42.77
N LYS A 32 6.81 11.09 42.79
CA LYS A 32 6.51 10.34 41.58
C LYS A 32 5.21 10.86 40.97
N VAL A 33 5.23 11.17 39.67
CA VAL A 33 4.09 11.64 38.89
C VAL A 33 3.94 10.72 37.70
N ILE A 34 2.70 10.30 37.44
CA ILE A 34 2.32 9.52 36.26
C ILE A 34 1.35 10.38 35.47
N THR A 35 1.61 10.58 34.18
CA THR A 35 0.70 11.34 33.32
C THR A 35 0.52 10.65 31.96
N SER A 36 -0.71 10.70 31.47
CA SER A 36 -1.09 10.37 30.10
C SER A 36 -1.69 11.58 29.38
N ASP A 37 -1.68 12.75 30.03
CA ASP A 37 -2.35 13.96 29.57
C ASP A 37 -1.59 14.58 28.40
N ARG A 38 -2.32 14.81 27.31
CA ARG A 38 -1.81 15.45 26.08
C ARG A 38 -2.39 16.84 25.84
N VAL A 39 -3.39 17.19 26.65
CA VAL A 39 -3.99 18.51 26.74
C VAL A 39 -3.57 19.08 28.09
N ILE A 40 -2.70 20.06 28.07
CA ILE A 40 -2.10 20.63 29.27
C ILE A 40 -2.94 21.83 29.71
N SER A 41 -3.71 21.65 30.78
CA SER A 41 -4.53 22.70 31.37
C SER A 41 -3.83 23.47 32.50
N SER A 42 -2.66 23.02 32.94
CA SER A 42 -1.88 23.69 33.99
C SER A 42 -0.39 23.46 33.85
N LEU A 43 0.40 24.41 34.36
CA LEU A 43 1.85 24.36 34.41
C LEU A 43 2.32 24.35 35.86
N TYR A 44 3.40 23.63 36.12
CA TYR A 44 4.16 23.74 37.34
C TYR A 44 4.97 25.05 37.34
N LYS A 45 5.06 25.68 38.51
CA LYS A 45 5.98 26.79 38.76
C LYS A 45 6.57 26.66 40.15
N PHE A 46 7.88 26.85 40.24
CA PHE A 46 8.63 26.81 41.49
C PHE A 46 9.54 28.03 41.60
N SER A 47 9.75 28.55 42.80
CA SER A 47 10.65 29.69 43.04
C SER A 47 12.11 29.28 43.24
N GLU A 48 12.38 27.98 43.24
CA GLU A 48 13.70 27.36 43.41
C GLU A 48 13.95 26.40 42.23
N PRO A 49 15.20 25.95 42.00
CA PRO A 49 15.49 24.96 40.98
C PRO A 49 14.73 23.66 41.23
N VAL A 50 14.30 23.00 40.16
CA VAL A 50 13.53 21.76 40.21
C VAL A 50 14.18 20.72 39.35
N TYR A 51 14.23 19.48 39.83
CA TYR A 51 14.79 18.41 39.05
C TYR A 51 13.70 17.45 38.56
N VAL A 52 13.82 17.05 37.29
CA VAL A 52 12.89 16.11 36.65
C VAL A 52 13.70 14.92 36.14
N GLU A 53 13.37 13.73 36.64
CA GLU A 53 13.99 12.47 36.24
C GLU A 53 12.92 11.56 35.65
N ILE A 54 13.02 11.26 34.36
CA ILE A 54 12.11 10.32 33.70
C ILE A 54 12.46 8.91 34.16
N GLU A 55 11.50 8.21 34.75
CA GLU A 55 11.68 6.84 35.24
C GLU A 55 11.20 5.83 34.19
N GLU A 56 10.06 6.09 33.55
CA GLU A 56 9.48 5.22 32.53
C GLU A 56 8.79 6.04 31.43
N GLY A 57 8.92 5.60 30.17
CA GLY A 57 8.33 6.26 29.00
C GLY A 57 9.24 7.32 28.38
N MET A 58 8.72 8.00 27.36
CA MET A 58 9.40 9.12 26.70
C MET A 58 8.57 10.38 26.86
N ALA A 59 9.21 11.53 27.02
CA ALA A 59 8.55 12.79 27.32
C ALA A 59 9.12 13.98 26.55
N TYR A 60 8.25 14.96 26.33
CA TYR A 60 8.64 16.34 26.12
C TYR A 60 8.49 17.13 27.41
N ILE A 61 9.29 18.17 27.56
CA ILE A 61 9.01 19.27 28.48
C ILE A 61 8.46 20.45 27.68
N LEU A 62 7.25 20.88 28.03
CA LEU A 62 6.67 22.17 27.63
C LEU A 62 7.17 23.20 28.63
N ILE A 63 7.86 24.26 28.19
CA ILE A 63 8.47 25.24 29.10
C ILE A 63 8.41 26.67 28.57
N SER A 64 8.23 27.65 29.47
CA SER A 64 8.25 29.08 29.17
C SER A 64 8.69 29.92 30.39
N GLU A 65 9.14 31.14 30.13
CA GLU A 65 9.33 32.18 31.16
C GLU A 65 8.02 32.89 31.53
N HIS A 66 6.97 32.70 30.72
CA HIS A 66 5.66 33.34 30.89
C HIS A 66 4.57 32.28 31.11
N SER A 67 3.52 32.66 31.84
CA SER A 67 2.43 31.75 32.21
C SER A 67 1.49 31.39 31.07
N ASP A 68 1.45 32.18 29.99
CA ASP A 68 0.38 32.15 28.99
C ASP A 68 0.87 32.19 27.53
N ARG A 69 2.18 32.34 27.29
CA ARG A 69 2.75 32.50 25.94
C ARG A 69 4.18 31.95 25.83
N ASP A 70 4.70 31.98 24.60
CA ASP A 70 6.09 31.65 24.25
C ASP A 70 6.54 30.24 24.65
N PHE A 71 5.60 29.30 24.72
CA PHE A 71 5.89 27.91 25.05
C PHE A 71 6.83 27.27 24.03
N LYS A 72 7.86 26.62 24.54
CA LYS A 72 8.80 25.78 23.77
C LYS A 72 8.67 24.33 24.21
N LEU A 73 8.88 23.42 23.27
CA LEU A 73 8.79 21.99 23.49
C LEU A 73 10.15 21.34 23.24
N PHE A 74 10.70 20.68 24.25
CA PHE A 74 11.99 20.00 24.16
C PHE A 74 11.87 18.52 24.47
N GLY A 75 12.48 17.65 23.65
CA GLY A 75 12.54 16.22 23.91
C GLY A 75 13.48 15.93 25.09
N VAL A 76 12.97 15.23 26.10
CA VAL A 76 13.70 14.89 27.33
C VAL A 76 14.50 13.61 27.11
N HIS A 77 15.83 13.72 27.17
CA HIS A 77 16.74 12.59 26.96
C HIS A 77 17.65 12.29 28.16
N ARG A 78 17.67 13.19 29.14
CA ARG A 78 18.52 13.18 30.34
C ARG A 78 17.73 13.79 31.49
N ASN A 79 18.23 13.64 32.71
CA ASN A 79 17.64 14.32 33.85
C ASN A 79 17.75 15.84 33.67
N LEU A 80 16.72 16.57 34.09
CA LEU A 80 16.61 18.00 33.85
C LEU A 80 16.74 18.76 35.14
N GLU A 81 17.56 19.81 35.14
CA GLU A 81 17.50 20.87 36.14
C GLU A 81 16.75 22.06 35.52
N ILE A 82 15.62 22.42 36.08
CA ILE A 82 14.81 23.55 35.66
C ILE A 82 15.12 24.75 36.53
N LYS A 83 15.40 25.90 35.92
CA LYS A 83 15.69 27.13 36.66
C LYS A 83 14.46 27.61 37.44
N PRO A 84 14.68 28.37 38.52
CA PRO A 84 13.61 29.06 39.23
C PRO A 84 12.69 29.87 38.31
N ASN A 85 11.42 29.95 38.70
CA ASN A 85 10.36 30.76 38.08
C ASN A 85 10.02 30.42 36.63
N MET A 86 10.42 29.25 36.15
CA MET A 86 9.97 28.71 34.86
C MET A 86 8.59 28.07 35.02
N TYR A 87 7.76 28.21 33.98
CA TYR A 87 6.48 27.52 33.86
C TYR A 87 6.67 26.31 32.98
N PHE A 88 6.38 25.11 33.48
CA PHE A 88 6.59 23.90 32.69
C PHE A 88 5.59 22.78 32.98
N ASN A 89 5.46 21.84 32.04
CA ASN A 89 4.80 20.56 32.28
C ASN A 89 5.44 19.47 31.42
N ILE A 90 5.23 18.20 31.77
CA ILE A 90 5.72 17.03 31.06
C ILE A 90 4.60 16.46 30.21
N ILE A 91 4.88 16.29 28.91
CA ILE A 91 3.95 15.74 27.93
C ILE A 91 4.46 14.36 27.49
N PRO A 92 3.68 13.28 27.65
CA PRO A 92 4.05 11.95 27.18
C PRO A 92 4.21 11.89 25.65
N MET A 93 5.34 11.35 25.20
CA MET A 93 5.53 10.89 23.81
C MET A 93 4.95 9.49 23.61
N THR A 94 4.98 8.68 24.67
CA THR A 94 4.41 7.34 24.76
C THR A 94 2.95 7.37 25.22
N LYS A 95 2.36 6.21 25.52
CA LYS A 95 1.00 6.13 26.08
C LYS A 95 0.89 6.89 27.40
N GLU A 96 1.90 6.72 28.25
CA GLU A 96 2.06 7.39 29.54
C GLU A 96 3.55 7.63 29.79
N VAL A 97 3.85 8.48 30.77
CA VAL A 97 5.20 8.67 31.30
C VAL A 97 5.14 8.73 32.82
N THR A 98 6.11 8.08 33.46
CA THR A 98 6.36 8.18 34.90
C THR A 98 7.64 8.98 35.11
N PHE A 99 7.56 10.04 35.90
CA PHE A 99 8.72 10.85 36.23
C PHE A 99 8.74 11.23 37.70
N ASN A 100 9.95 11.44 38.21
CA ASN A 100 10.20 11.93 39.54
C ASN A 100 10.42 13.44 39.48
N LEU A 101 9.55 14.17 40.19
CA LEU A 101 9.69 15.59 40.44
C LEU A 101 10.41 15.78 41.78
N ILE A 102 11.64 16.26 41.74
CA ILE A 102 12.48 16.47 42.92
C ILE A 102 12.50 17.96 43.24
N ILE A 103 11.97 18.29 44.42
CA ILE A 103 11.68 19.67 44.86
C ILE A 103 12.08 19.84 46.33
N SER A 104 12.25 21.08 46.77
CA SER A 104 12.47 21.40 48.19
C SER A 104 11.32 20.89 49.08
N ARG A 105 11.67 20.32 50.23
CA ARG A 105 10.74 19.70 51.20
C ARG A 105 9.70 20.68 51.73
N ASN A 106 10.05 21.96 51.80
CA ASN A 106 9.20 23.01 52.33
C ASN A 106 8.29 23.65 51.26
N TYR A 107 8.35 23.20 50.01
CA TYR A 107 7.63 23.82 48.91
C TYR A 107 6.28 23.14 48.59
N ASN A 108 5.22 23.93 48.56
CA ASN A 108 3.91 23.50 48.07
C ASN A 108 3.81 23.69 46.56
N ILE A 109 3.43 22.64 45.84
CA ILE A 109 3.29 22.68 44.37
C ILE A 109 2.29 23.78 44.00
N LYS A 110 2.75 24.75 43.21
CA LYS A 110 1.89 25.77 42.61
C LYS A 110 1.59 25.37 41.17
N LEU A 111 0.30 25.30 40.85
CA LEU A 111 -0.20 25.08 39.50
C LEU A 111 -0.73 26.41 38.94
N GLU A 112 -0.32 26.72 37.72
CA GLU A 112 -0.76 27.89 36.96
C GLU A 112 -1.63 27.39 35.81
N PHE A 113 -2.92 27.72 35.80
CA PHE A 113 -3.87 27.19 34.83
C PHE A 113 -3.80 27.94 33.50
N LEU A 114 -3.84 27.18 32.40
CA LEU A 114 -3.85 27.69 31.04
C LEU A 114 -5.28 27.86 30.53
N ASN A 115 -5.55 28.98 29.86
CA ASN A 115 -6.80 29.23 29.16
C ASN A 115 -6.53 30.00 27.85
N PRO A 116 -6.58 29.36 26.66
CA PRO A 116 -6.96 27.96 26.45
C PRO A 116 -5.84 26.96 26.86
N PRO A 117 -6.16 25.67 27.09
CA PRO A 117 -5.16 24.62 27.31
C PRO A 117 -4.18 24.49 26.14
N TYR A 118 -2.94 24.08 26.42
CA TYR A 118 -1.98 23.72 25.38
C TYR A 118 -2.27 22.32 24.84
N VAL A 119 -2.44 22.17 23.53
CA VAL A 119 -2.71 20.88 22.87
C VAL A 119 -1.48 20.42 22.11
N TYR A 120 -0.94 19.25 22.48
CA TYR A 120 0.16 18.65 21.74
C TYR A 120 -0.33 17.94 20.47
N ASN A 121 -0.01 18.51 19.30
CA ASN A 121 -0.40 17.98 17.99
C ASN A 121 0.56 16.87 17.52
N ARG A 122 0.05 15.64 17.39
CA ARG A 122 0.77 14.51 16.78
C ARG A 122 0.55 14.46 15.27
N ILE A 123 1.49 13.85 14.56
CA ILE A 123 1.23 13.38 13.19
C ILE A 123 0.44 12.08 13.33
N LEU A 124 -0.83 12.11 12.96
CA LEU A 124 -1.74 10.96 12.92
C LEU A 124 -2.23 10.79 11.48
N PRO A 125 -2.54 9.56 11.05
CA PRO A 125 -3.22 9.36 9.78
C PRO A 125 -4.60 10.01 9.83
N THR A 126 -4.93 10.79 8.82
CA THR A 126 -6.27 11.37 8.61
C THR A 126 -7.12 10.52 7.65
N ILE A 127 -6.49 9.54 7.00
CA ILE A 127 -7.11 8.56 6.12
C ILE A 127 -6.59 7.18 6.57
N ASN A 128 -7.52 6.24 6.73
CA ASN A 128 -7.21 4.87 7.10
C ASN A 128 -7.86 3.92 6.08
N ILE A 129 -7.07 3.05 5.45
CA ILE A 129 -7.56 2.01 4.54
C ILE A 129 -7.24 0.67 5.19
N PRO A 130 -8.15 0.12 6.00
CA PRO A 130 -7.86 -1.08 6.77
C PRO A 130 -7.68 -2.32 5.88
N GLU A 131 -8.35 -2.38 4.73
CA GLU A 131 -8.38 -3.57 3.88
C GLU A 131 -8.68 -3.27 2.40
N ILE A 132 -8.05 -4.04 1.51
CA ILE A 132 -8.48 -4.24 0.12
C ILE A 132 -9.15 -5.62 0.07
N MET A 133 -10.47 -5.65 -0.13
CA MET A 133 -11.25 -6.89 -0.12
C MET A 133 -10.99 -7.73 -1.38
N ALA A 134 -10.84 -7.06 -2.52
CA ALA A 134 -10.62 -7.73 -3.79
C ALA A 134 -10.00 -6.79 -4.82
N TYR A 135 -9.32 -7.38 -5.79
CA TYR A 135 -8.85 -6.67 -6.97
C TYR A 135 -8.85 -7.61 -8.17
N TYR A 136 -9.17 -7.08 -9.34
CA TYR A 136 -9.23 -7.87 -10.58
C TYR A 136 -8.77 -7.04 -11.77
N TYR A 137 -7.94 -7.65 -12.62
CA TYR A 137 -7.65 -7.10 -13.94
C TYR A 137 -8.59 -7.69 -14.99
N THR A 138 -9.29 -6.81 -15.71
CA THR A 138 -10.41 -7.17 -16.57
C THR A 138 -10.17 -6.71 -18.00
N ILE A 139 -10.51 -7.58 -18.97
CA ILE A 139 -10.51 -7.24 -20.40
C ILE A 139 -11.90 -7.52 -20.95
N LYS A 140 -12.56 -6.49 -21.50
CA LYS A 140 -13.90 -6.57 -22.08
C LYS A 140 -13.87 -6.30 -23.57
N SER A 141 -14.64 -7.10 -24.32
CA SER A 141 -14.83 -6.92 -25.76
C SER A 141 -15.68 -5.68 -26.06
N PRO A 142 -15.64 -5.19 -27.32
CA PRO A 142 -16.62 -4.23 -27.82
C PRO A 142 -18.06 -4.65 -27.51
N ASN A 143 -18.95 -3.69 -27.28
CA ASN A 143 -20.36 -3.87 -26.93
C ASN A 143 -20.61 -4.58 -25.59
N TYR A 144 -19.61 -4.70 -24.73
CA TYR A 144 -19.83 -5.19 -23.37
C TYR A 144 -20.82 -4.28 -22.63
N LYS A 145 -21.77 -4.89 -21.93
CA LYS A 145 -22.72 -4.20 -21.06
C LYS A 145 -22.86 -4.93 -19.74
N PHE A 146 -22.42 -4.27 -18.68
CA PHE A 146 -22.69 -4.68 -17.32
C PHE A 146 -24.05 -4.14 -16.89
N LYS A 147 -24.90 -5.00 -16.30
CA LYS A 147 -26.22 -4.59 -15.81
C LYS A 147 -26.15 -3.68 -14.57
N GLY A 148 -24.98 -3.65 -13.95
CA GLY A 148 -24.69 -2.87 -12.76
C GLY A 148 -24.80 -3.64 -11.47
N GLU A 149 -24.26 -3.05 -10.42
CA GLU A 149 -24.27 -3.56 -9.07
C GLU A 149 -24.24 -2.43 -8.05
N LYS A 150 -24.40 -2.82 -6.78
CA LYS A 150 -24.34 -1.95 -5.61
C LYS A 150 -23.78 -2.74 -4.45
N HIS A 151 -22.80 -2.17 -3.76
CA HIS A 151 -22.15 -2.79 -2.62
C HIS A 151 -21.78 -1.73 -1.58
N ASN A 152 -21.54 -2.15 -0.33
CA ASN A 152 -21.24 -1.24 0.79
C ASN A 152 -19.73 -1.08 1.00
N VAL A 153 -18.97 -0.96 -0.09
CA VAL A 153 -17.52 -0.76 -0.08
C VAL A 153 -17.18 0.31 -1.12
N TYR A 154 -15.99 0.89 -1.04
CA TYR A 154 -15.51 1.73 -2.13
C TYR A 154 -15.01 0.85 -3.26
N GLU A 155 -15.16 1.33 -4.49
CA GLU A 155 -14.60 0.69 -5.66
C GLU A 155 -13.81 1.69 -6.49
N LEU A 156 -12.58 1.35 -6.84
CA LEU A 156 -11.75 2.11 -7.74
C LEU A 156 -11.69 1.36 -9.07
N THR A 157 -11.92 2.08 -10.18
CA THR A 157 -11.67 1.59 -11.54
C THR A 157 -10.61 2.45 -12.20
N PHE A 158 -9.55 1.82 -12.69
CA PHE A 158 -8.50 2.44 -13.50
C PHE A 158 -8.49 1.82 -14.90
N VAL A 159 -8.66 2.63 -15.94
CA VAL A 159 -8.60 2.18 -17.33
C VAL A 159 -7.13 2.15 -17.78
N ASP A 160 -6.62 0.95 -18.05
CA ASP A 160 -5.25 0.75 -18.54
C ASP A 160 -5.17 0.98 -20.05
N ASN A 161 -6.15 0.47 -20.80
CA ASN A 161 -6.25 0.68 -22.24
C ASN A 161 -7.70 0.71 -22.74
N GLY A 162 -7.98 1.57 -23.72
CA GLY A 162 -9.29 1.70 -24.35
C GLY A 162 -10.16 2.74 -23.68
N SER A 163 -11.48 2.56 -23.75
CA SER A 163 -12.45 3.50 -23.21
C SER A 163 -13.59 2.75 -22.52
N LEU A 164 -14.00 3.27 -21.36
CA LEU A 164 -15.05 2.71 -20.51
C LEU A 164 -16.06 3.80 -20.17
N ASP A 165 -17.31 3.55 -20.50
CA ASP A 165 -18.42 4.40 -20.04
C ASP A 165 -19.00 3.78 -18.77
N THR A 166 -19.15 4.59 -17.72
CA THR A 166 -19.75 4.19 -16.45
C THR A 166 -20.89 5.12 -16.08
N THR A 167 -21.97 4.58 -15.51
CA THR A 167 -23.09 5.36 -14.99
C THR A 167 -23.15 5.14 -13.49
N ILE A 168 -23.19 6.21 -12.69
CA ILE A 168 -23.28 6.17 -11.23
C ILE A 168 -24.52 6.95 -10.81
N ASP A 169 -25.50 6.29 -10.20
CA ASP A 169 -26.77 6.89 -9.78
C ASP A 169 -27.36 7.84 -10.86
N ASP A 170 -27.48 7.34 -12.09
CA ASP A 170 -27.97 8.03 -13.30
C ASP A 170 -27.06 9.12 -13.91
N VAL A 171 -25.87 9.36 -13.35
CA VAL A 171 -24.87 10.28 -13.91
C VAL A 171 -23.85 9.51 -14.75
N ASN A 172 -23.64 9.94 -15.99
CA ASN A 172 -22.72 9.28 -16.91
C ASN A 172 -21.32 9.89 -16.85
N TYR A 173 -20.32 9.03 -16.85
CA TYR A 173 -18.91 9.35 -16.90
C TYR A 173 -18.25 8.53 -18.01
N LYS A 174 -17.24 9.11 -18.63
CA LYS A 174 -16.40 8.43 -19.60
C LYS A 174 -14.97 8.44 -19.10
N LEU A 175 -14.33 7.27 -19.14
CA LEU A 175 -12.93 7.08 -18.80
C LEU A 175 -12.21 6.63 -20.06
N ASP A 176 -11.15 7.35 -20.44
CA ASP A 176 -10.23 6.94 -21.50
C ASP A 176 -8.97 6.31 -20.87
N SER A 177 -8.03 5.84 -21.70
CA SER A 177 -6.77 5.26 -21.20
C SER A 177 -6.10 6.19 -20.18
N TYR A 178 -5.67 5.58 -19.08
CA TYR A 178 -5.04 6.22 -17.92
C TYR A 178 -5.98 7.05 -17.03
N ASP A 179 -7.29 6.99 -17.24
CA ASP A 179 -8.26 7.58 -16.32
C ASP A 179 -8.63 6.64 -15.17
N LEU A 180 -9.03 7.24 -14.05
CA LEU A 180 -9.44 6.57 -12.84
C LEU A 180 -10.71 7.21 -12.27
N ILE A 181 -11.58 6.41 -11.67
CA ILE A 181 -12.73 6.87 -10.89
C ILE A 181 -12.90 6.03 -9.62
N ILE A 182 -13.45 6.64 -8.57
CA ILE A 182 -13.88 5.95 -7.35
C ILE A 182 -15.40 6.05 -7.23
N TYR A 183 -16.05 4.91 -7.03
CA TYR A 183 -17.45 4.78 -6.64
C TYR A 183 -17.54 4.78 -5.11
N GLY A 184 -18.43 5.59 -4.56
CA GLY A 184 -18.70 5.64 -3.13
C GLY A 184 -19.51 4.45 -2.62
N LYS A 185 -19.58 4.30 -1.30
CA LYS A 185 -20.35 3.23 -0.65
C LYS A 185 -21.83 3.32 -1.02
N ASN A 186 -22.43 2.16 -1.33
CA ASN A 186 -23.85 2.00 -1.64
C ASN A 186 -24.33 2.75 -2.90
N GLN A 187 -23.44 3.12 -3.80
CA GLN A 187 -23.82 3.69 -5.09
C GLN A 187 -24.09 2.58 -6.10
N PHE A 188 -25.16 2.73 -6.89
CA PHE A 188 -25.41 1.83 -7.99
C PHE A 188 -24.61 2.31 -9.20
N HIS A 189 -23.84 1.41 -9.80
CA HIS A 189 -23.09 1.75 -11.00
C HIS A 189 -23.20 0.69 -12.09
N THR A 190 -23.06 1.10 -13.35
CA THR A 190 -23.03 0.23 -14.53
C THR A 190 -21.79 0.52 -15.36
N GLN A 191 -21.35 -0.42 -16.20
CA GLN A 191 -20.18 -0.26 -17.06
C GLN A 191 -20.47 -0.76 -18.47
N THR A 192 -20.03 -0.01 -19.48
CA THR A 192 -20.20 -0.39 -20.88
C THR A 192 -18.96 -0.05 -21.71
N VAL A 193 -18.66 -0.90 -22.70
CA VAL A 193 -17.61 -0.63 -23.71
C VAL A 193 -18.31 -0.30 -25.02
N ASN A 194 -18.41 0.99 -25.33
CA ASN A 194 -19.07 1.48 -26.54
C ASN A 194 -18.10 1.71 -27.72
N SER A 195 -16.80 1.50 -27.52
CA SER A 195 -15.78 1.56 -28.57
C SER A 195 -15.72 0.30 -29.43
N ASP A 196 -15.18 0.42 -30.65
CA ASP A 196 -14.90 -0.72 -31.56
C ASP A 196 -13.70 -1.57 -31.10
N SER A 197 -12.91 -1.08 -30.16
CA SER A 197 -11.79 -1.79 -29.52
C SER A 197 -12.19 -2.35 -28.15
N SER A 198 -11.47 -3.39 -27.70
CA SER A 198 -11.57 -3.88 -26.34
C SER A 198 -11.08 -2.83 -25.34
N CYS A 199 -11.61 -2.88 -24.12
CA CYS A 199 -11.14 -2.08 -22.99
C CYS A 199 -10.55 -2.99 -21.91
N SER A 200 -9.41 -2.62 -21.36
CA SER A 200 -8.80 -3.24 -20.19
C SER A 200 -8.73 -2.26 -19.02
N TYR A 201 -9.09 -2.75 -17.84
CA TYR A 201 -9.15 -1.95 -16.63
C TYR A 201 -8.91 -2.79 -15.38
N LEU A 202 -8.39 -2.13 -14.35
CA LEU A 202 -8.17 -2.67 -13.01
C LEU A 202 -9.29 -2.19 -12.09
N THR A 203 -9.92 -3.12 -11.38
CA THR A 203 -10.91 -2.85 -10.33
C THR A 203 -10.33 -3.19 -8.97
N VAL A 204 -10.52 -2.32 -7.97
CA VAL A 204 -10.11 -2.54 -6.58
C VAL A 204 -11.28 -2.23 -5.65
N LEU A 205 -11.70 -3.21 -4.86
CA LEU A 205 -12.73 -3.08 -3.81
C LEU A 205 -12.05 -2.92 -2.46
N PHE A 206 -12.39 -1.88 -1.70
CA PHE A 206 -11.69 -1.54 -0.46
C PHE A 206 -12.58 -0.85 0.57
N ASP A 207 -12.16 -0.90 1.83
CA ASP A 207 -12.72 -0.06 2.88
C ASP A 207 -11.82 1.13 3.15
N MET A 208 -12.42 2.26 3.54
CA MET A 208 -11.70 3.49 3.86
C MET A 208 -12.49 4.29 4.89
N GLU A 209 -11.76 4.86 5.84
CA GLU A 209 -12.22 5.84 6.82
C GLU A 209 -11.51 7.17 6.54
N CYS A 210 -12.30 8.21 6.27
CA CYS A 210 -11.85 9.58 6.10
C CYS A 210 -12.96 10.55 6.53
N ASP A 211 -12.60 11.82 6.77
CA ASP A 211 -13.56 12.84 7.20
C ASP A 211 -14.57 13.22 6.09
N ASP A 212 -14.12 13.31 4.84
CA ASP A 212 -14.91 13.70 3.68
C ASP A 212 -14.37 13.00 2.42
N ASP A 213 -15.20 12.21 1.75
CA ASP A 213 -14.86 11.46 0.53
C ASP A 213 -15.32 12.15 -0.77
N SER A 214 -16.06 13.27 -0.65
CA SER A 214 -16.67 13.98 -1.78
C SER A 214 -15.65 14.55 -2.76
N ALA A 215 -14.42 14.78 -2.29
CA ALA A 215 -13.31 15.25 -3.12
C ALA A 215 -12.83 14.20 -4.14
N ILE A 216 -13.04 12.90 -3.87
CA ILE A 216 -12.50 11.80 -4.67
C ILE A 216 -13.55 10.87 -5.29
N CYS A 217 -14.75 10.80 -4.71
CA CYS A 217 -15.82 9.97 -5.27
C CYS A 217 -16.47 10.62 -6.50
N ASN A 218 -16.92 9.80 -7.46
CA ASN A 218 -17.71 10.20 -8.62
C ASN A 218 -17.05 11.29 -9.48
N ARG A 219 -15.72 11.23 -9.56
CA ARG A 219 -14.87 12.15 -10.31
C ARG A 219 -13.85 11.38 -11.12
N VAL A 220 -13.68 11.77 -12.38
CA VAL A 220 -12.65 11.20 -13.26
C VAL A 220 -11.32 11.91 -13.01
N PHE A 221 -10.27 11.11 -12.79
CA PHE A 221 -8.90 11.56 -12.59
C PHE A 221 -8.01 11.00 -13.69
N HIS A 222 -7.40 11.87 -14.47
CA HIS A 222 -6.37 11.43 -15.41
C HIS A 222 -5.06 11.18 -14.67
N CYS A 223 -4.53 9.96 -14.75
CA CYS A 223 -3.27 9.57 -14.12
C CYS A 223 -2.08 10.25 -14.80
N ARG A 224 -1.65 11.38 -14.23
CA ARG A 224 -0.38 12.04 -14.61
C ARG A 224 0.81 11.20 -14.14
N LYS A 225 2.03 11.59 -14.54
CA LYS A 225 3.27 10.82 -14.35
C LYS A 225 3.45 10.18 -12.97
N GLU A 226 3.32 10.97 -11.90
CA GLU A 226 3.55 10.46 -10.54
C GLU A 226 2.45 9.49 -10.10
N LEU A 227 1.18 9.83 -10.34
CA LEU A 227 0.06 8.93 -10.00
C LEU A 227 0.13 7.63 -10.81
N TYR A 228 0.40 7.72 -12.11
CA TYR A 228 0.56 6.55 -12.98
C TYR A 228 1.70 5.63 -12.49
N LYS A 229 2.84 6.20 -12.09
CA LYS A 229 3.96 5.42 -11.54
C LYS A 229 3.56 4.63 -10.30
N ILE A 230 2.74 5.22 -9.42
CA ILE A 230 2.27 4.54 -8.20
C ILE A 230 1.27 3.44 -8.57
N VAL A 231 0.32 3.71 -9.48
CA VAL A 231 -0.62 2.69 -9.99
C VAL A 231 0.13 1.53 -10.65
N ARG A 232 1.20 1.80 -11.41
CA ARG A 232 2.05 0.77 -12.01
C ARG A 232 2.76 -0.08 -10.94
N ASN A 233 3.32 0.55 -9.92
CA ASN A 233 3.95 -0.16 -8.81
C ASN A 233 2.93 -1.02 -8.04
N PHE A 234 1.72 -0.50 -7.82
CA PHE A 234 0.61 -1.25 -7.23
C PHE A 234 0.33 -2.51 -8.06
N ALA A 235 0.09 -2.36 -9.37
CA ALA A 235 -0.21 -3.46 -10.28
C ALA A 235 0.88 -4.52 -10.31
N LYS A 236 2.15 -4.11 -10.39
CA LYS A 236 3.31 -5.03 -10.37
C LYS A 236 3.40 -5.86 -9.09
N ASN A 237 2.98 -5.30 -7.96
CA ASN A 237 3.03 -6.00 -6.68
C ASN A 237 1.89 -7.02 -6.52
N LEU A 238 0.79 -6.94 -7.29
CA LEU A 238 -0.37 -7.84 -7.18
C LEU A 238 -0.02 -9.31 -7.43
N SER A 239 0.88 -9.60 -8.37
CA SER A 239 1.33 -10.96 -8.71
C SER A 239 2.60 -11.38 -7.96
N SER A 240 3.20 -10.46 -7.18
CA SER A 240 4.49 -10.68 -6.52
C SER A 240 4.37 -11.57 -5.29
N THR A 241 5.17 -12.64 -5.28
CA THR A 241 5.30 -13.55 -4.13
C THR A 241 6.45 -13.16 -3.20
N ALA A 242 7.08 -12.00 -3.42
CA ALA A 242 8.17 -11.52 -2.58
C ALA A 242 7.67 -11.25 -1.14
N PRO A 243 8.53 -11.42 -0.11
CA PRO A 243 8.16 -11.10 1.26
C PRO A 243 7.61 -9.67 1.38
N TYR A 244 6.53 -9.51 2.15
CA TYR A 244 5.86 -8.23 2.40
C TYR A 244 5.22 -7.55 1.17
N SER A 245 5.01 -8.26 0.05
CA SER A 245 4.31 -7.71 -1.13
C SER A 245 2.92 -7.15 -0.79
N GLN A 246 2.18 -7.82 0.09
CA GLN A 246 0.87 -7.34 0.57
C GLN A 246 0.94 -5.96 1.26
N ASN A 247 1.99 -5.70 2.04
CA ASN A 247 2.19 -4.39 2.66
C ASN A 247 2.54 -3.32 1.61
N LEU A 248 3.30 -3.69 0.57
CA LEU A 248 3.59 -2.78 -0.54
C LEU A 248 2.33 -2.46 -1.34
N ILE A 249 1.46 -3.45 -1.60
CA ILE A 249 0.16 -3.25 -2.23
C ILE A 249 -0.66 -2.23 -1.43
N LEU A 250 -0.84 -2.45 -0.12
CA LEU A 250 -1.58 -1.51 0.73
C LEU A 250 -0.92 -0.13 0.80
N SER A 251 0.41 -0.06 0.88
CA SER A 251 1.17 1.20 0.91
C SER A 251 1.01 1.99 -0.39
N ASN A 252 1.15 1.32 -1.55
CA ASN A 252 0.93 1.96 -2.85
C ASN A 252 -0.52 2.43 -2.98
N PHE A 253 -1.47 1.64 -2.50
CA PHE A 253 -2.88 2.01 -2.54
C PHE A 253 -3.20 3.22 -1.64
N HIS A 254 -2.65 3.27 -0.44
CA HIS A 254 -2.72 4.47 0.42
C HIS A 254 -2.16 5.69 -0.30
N GLU A 255 -1.01 5.57 -0.97
CA GLU A 255 -0.45 6.69 -1.72
C GLU A 255 -1.37 7.10 -2.88
N ILE A 256 -1.95 6.16 -3.62
CA ILE A 256 -2.94 6.46 -4.67
C ILE A 256 -4.08 7.33 -4.10
N ILE A 257 -4.71 6.89 -3.01
CA ILE A 257 -5.83 7.64 -2.40
C ILE A 257 -5.38 9.03 -1.93
N ILE A 258 -4.23 9.14 -1.27
CA ILE A 258 -3.69 10.43 -0.83
C ILE A 258 -3.44 11.37 -2.03
N ARG A 259 -2.92 10.85 -3.14
CA ARG A 259 -2.68 11.64 -4.36
C ARG A 259 -3.96 12.11 -5.03
N LEU A 260 -5.05 11.34 -4.93
CA LEU A 260 -6.37 11.76 -5.41
C LEU A 260 -6.92 12.92 -4.57
N PHE A 261 -6.80 12.86 -3.24
CA PHE A 261 -7.14 14.01 -2.38
C PHE A 261 -6.27 15.24 -2.65
N GLN A 262 -5.02 15.03 -3.05
CA GLN A 262 -4.08 16.11 -3.40
C GLN A 262 -4.18 16.58 -4.85
N TYR A 263 -5.07 16.00 -5.66
CA TYR A 263 -5.01 16.12 -7.12
C TYR A 263 -5.03 17.57 -7.61
N ASP A 264 -5.87 18.42 -7.00
CA ASP A 264 -6.00 19.84 -7.38
C ASP A 264 -4.93 20.76 -6.77
N TYR A 265 -4.16 20.27 -5.81
CA TYR A 265 -3.09 21.02 -5.14
C TYR A 265 -1.72 20.81 -5.81
N LEU A 266 -1.58 19.74 -6.58
CA LEU A 266 -0.36 19.43 -7.31
C LEU A 266 -0.30 20.29 -8.57
N GLY A 267 0.67 21.20 -8.64
CA GLY A 267 0.91 22.04 -9.81
C GLY A 267 1.11 21.19 -11.09
N HIS A 268 0.69 21.74 -12.23
CA HIS A 268 0.72 21.11 -13.56
C HIS A 268 2.13 20.81 -14.13
N GLU A 269 3.17 20.82 -13.30
CA GLU A 269 4.57 20.83 -13.76
C GLU A 269 5.04 19.49 -14.35
N ASN A 270 4.24 18.41 -14.29
CA ASN A 270 4.57 17.10 -14.88
C ASN A 270 3.35 16.41 -15.53
N ASP A 271 2.62 17.12 -16.39
CA ASP A 271 1.41 16.60 -17.07
C ASP A 271 1.68 15.53 -18.14
N LYS A 272 2.94 15.30 -18.53
CA LYS A 272 3.28 14.28 -19.53
C LYS A 272 3.56 12.93 -18.88
N LEU A 273 2.80 11.92 -19.29
CA LEU A 273 3.07 10.52 -18.97
C LEU A 273 4.53 10.14 -19.30
N PRO A 274 5.17 9.27 -18.49
CA PRO A 274 6.50 8.77 -18.78
C PRO A 274 6.49 7.95 -20.06
N LYS A 275 7.59 7.91 -20.83
CA LYS A 275 7.67 7.09 -22.06
C LYS A 275 7.39 5.60 -21.82
N GLU A 276 7.65 5.13 -20.61
CA GLU A 276 7.32 3.77 -20.13
C GLU A 276 5.80 3.52 -20.02
N SER A 277 4.96 4.55 -20.03
CA SER A 277 3.50 4.40 -20.05
C SER A 277 2.96 3.83 -21.37
N HIS A 278 3.78 3.81 -22.43
CA HIS A 278 3.42 3.16 -23.68
C HIS A 278 3.40 1.63 -23.57
N GLN A 279 4.00 1.05 -22.52
CA GLN A 279 3.75 -0.34 -22.15
C GLN A 279 2.56 -0.37 -21.19
N HIS A 280 1.46 -0.96 -21.64
CA HIS A 280 0.25 -1.12 -20.84
C HIS A 280 0.45 -2.23 -19.81
N PHE A 281 -0.27 -2.19 -18.69
CA PHE A 281 -0.24 -3.29 -17.72
C PHE A 281 -0.64 -4.62 -18.35
N GLN A 282 -1.52 -4.55 -19.36
CA GLN A 282 -1.90 -5.70 -20.17
C GLN A 282 -0.69 -6.45 -20.77
N ASP A 283 0.32 -5.72 -21.23
CA ASP A 283 1.48 -6.29 -21.93
C ASP A 283 2.41 -6.98 -20.92
N GLU A 284 2.74 -6.29 -19.83
CA GLU A 284 3.54 -6.84 -18.72
C GLU A 284 2.85 -8.07 -18.10
N LEU A 285 1.53 -8.00 -17.90
CA LEU A 285 0.73 -9.11 -17.40
C LEU A 285 0.80 -10.34 -18.33
N LEU A 286 0.76 -10.13 -19.65
CA LEU A 286 0.93 -11.22 -20.59
C LEU A 286 2.33 -11.82 -20.47
N GLU A 287 3.38 -11.00 -20.49
CA GLU A 287 4.77 -11.46 -20.36
C GLU A 287 4.97 -12.31 -19.08
N ASP A 288 4.48 -11.82 -17.94
CA ASP A 288 4.54 -12.54 -16.66
C ASP A 288 3.79 -13.89 -16.71
N ILE A 289 2.60 -13.92 -17.33
CA ILE A 289 1.84 -15.17 -17.53
C ILE A 289 2.61 -16.14 -18.42
N LEU A 290 3.22 -15.67 -19.52
CA LEU A 290 3.99 -16.52 -20.42
C LEU A 290 5.24 -17.09 -19.73
N SER A 291 5.95 -16.28 -18.95
CA SER A 291 7.11 -16.73 -18.15
C SER A 291 6.70 -17.80 -17.14
N TYR A 292 5.60 -17.57 -16.41
CA TYR A 292 5.07 -18.54 -15.47
C TYR A 292 4.71 -19.87 -16.14
N ILE A 293 4.06 -19.82 -17.31
CA ILE A 293 3.72 -21.04 -18.07
C ILE A 293 4.99 -21.80 -18.48
N ASP A 294 6.04 -21.11 -18.94
CA ASP A 294 7.29 -21.75 -19.36
C ASP A 294 8.03 -22.41 -18.17
N GLU A 295 8.10 -21.72 -17.03
CA GLU A 295 8.73 -22.20 -15.80
C GLU A 295 8.00 -23.43 -15.22
N THR A 296 6.68 -23.49 -15.36
CA THR A 296 5.83 -24.56 -14.79
C THR A 296 5.39 -25.61 -15.80
N ILE A 297 5.91 -25.59 -17.03
CA ILE A 297 5.39 -26.40 -18.15
C ILE A 297 5.47 -27.92 -17.94
N CYS A 298 6.39 -28.36 -17.08
CA CYS A 298 6.58 -29.76 -16.67
C CYS A 298 5.68 -30.18 -15.50
N GLU A 299 4.72 -29.34 -15.12
CA GLU A 299 3.73 -29.64 -14.09
C GLU A 299 2.31 -29.60 -14.70
N PRO A 300 1.30 -30.19 -14.03
CA PRO A 300 -0.09 -29.97 -14.38
C PRO A 300 -0.47 -28.50 -14.16
N ILE A 301 -0.65 -27.75 -15.25
CA ILE A 301 -1.11 -26.34 -15.20
C ILE A 301 -2.61 -26.31 -15.47
N ALA A 302 -3.42 -25.87 -14.51
CA ALA A 302 -4.83 -25.52 -14.77
C ALA A 302 -4.97 -24.04 -15.14
N ILE A 303 -6.00 -23.74 -15.94
CA ILE A 303 -6.31 -22.35 -16.30
C ILE A 303 -6.72 -21.55 -15.07
N GLU A 304 -7.40 -22.21 -14.14
CA GLU A 304 -7.87 -21.67 -12.88
C GLU A 304 -6.71 -21.23 -11.96
N ASP A 305 -5.57 -21.93 -12.01
CA ASP A 305 -4.37 -21.57 -11.25
C ASP A 305 -3.75 -20.27 -11.77
N ILE A 306 -3.66 -20.14 -13.10
CA ILE A 306 -3.19 -18.91 -13.76
C ILE A 306 -4.13 -17.74 -13.40
N CYS A 307 -5.45 -17.97 -13.51
CA CYS A 307 -6.44 -16.95 -13.18
C CYS A 307 -6.29 -16.44 -11.74
N SER A 308 -6.12 -17.37 -10.79
CA SER A 308 -5.97 -17.04 -9.37
C SER A 308 -4.65 -16.34 -9.07
N LYS A 309 -3.54 -16.81 -9.64
CA LYS A 309 -2.20 -16.25 -9.44
C LYS A 309 -2.08 -14.81 -9.94
N PHE A 310 -2.74 -14.49 -11.05
CA PHE A 310 -2.63 -13.18 -11.71
C PHE A 310 -3.87 -12.30 -11.54
N ALA A 311 -4.81 -12.68 -10.66
CA ALA A 311 -6.05 -11.95 -10.39
C ALA A 311 -6.83 -11.57 -11.67
N VAL A 312 -6.88 -12.49 -12.64
CA VAL A 312 -7.63 -12.32 -13.89
C VAL A 312 -8.75 -13.33 -13.99
N SER A 313 -9.89 -12.91 -14.55
CA SER A 313 -10.95 -13.85 -14.89
C SER A 313 -10.54 -14.75 -16.07
N ARG A 314 -11.12 -15.94 -16.15
CA ARG A 314 -10.95 -16.84 -17.31
C ARG A 314 -11.35 -16.19 -18.64
N SER A 315 -12.33 -15.30 -18.62
CA SER A 315 -12.75 -14.53 -19.80
C SER A 315 -11.70 -13.49 -20.21
N SER A 316 -11.15 -12.76 -19.23
CA SER A 316 -10.06 -11.80 -19.43
C SER A 316 -8.83 -12.50 -19.98
N LEU A 317 -8.44 -13.65 -19.40
CA LEU A 317 -7.30 -14.44 -19.86
C LEU A 317 -7.47 -14.94 -21.30
N GLN A 318 -8.67 -15.39 -21.67
CA GLN A 318 -8.95 -15.76 -23.06
C GLN A 318 -8.82 -14.58 -24.02
N MET A 319 -9.36 -13.41 -23.64
CA MET A 319 -9.24 -12.18 -24.43
C MET A 319 -7.79 -11.72 -24.54
N LEU A 320 -7.01 -11.81 -23.45
CA LEU A 320 -5.59 -11.46 -23.43
C LEU A 320 -4.79 -12.25 -24.48
N PHE A 321 -4.96 -13.57 -24.50
CA PHE A 321 -4.29 -14.43 -25.47
C PHE A 321 -4.83 -14.24 -26.89
N LYS A 322 -6.15 -14.05 -27.05
CA LYS A 322 -6.76 -13.83 -28.36
C LYS A 322 -6.26 -12.53 -28.99
N ASN A 323 -6.25 -11.43 -28.23
CA ASN A 323 -5.89 -10.11 -28.73
C ASN A 323 -4.40 -10.01 -29.08
N ASN A 324 -3.52 -10.67 -28.31
CA ASN A 324 -2.08 -10.55 -28.47
C ASN A 324 -1.44 -11.68 -29.29
N LEU A 325 -1.96 -12.90 -29.20
CA LEU A 325 -1.35 -14.11 -29.79
C LEU A 325 -2.25 -14.82 -30.80
N ASN A 326 -3.51 -14.37 -30.99
CA ASN A 326 -4.51 -15.00 -31.86
C ASN A 326 -4.79 -16.49 -31.58
N ILE A 327 -4.53 -16.95 -30.35
CA ILE A 327 -4.76 -18.33 -29.90
C ILE A 327 -5.39 -18.35 -28.50
N THR A 328 -5.86 -19.51 -28.05
CA THR A 328 -6.38 -19.66 -26.68
C THR A 328 -5.26 -20.01 -25.70
N PRO A 329 -5.40 -19.68 -24.40
CA PRO A 329 -4.40 -20.06 -23.38
C PRO A 329 -4.13 -21.57 -23.35
N LYS A 330 -5.19 -22.38 -23.44
CA LYS A 330 -5.07 -23.84 -23.47
C LYS A 330 -4.32 -24.35 -24.71
N LYS A 331 -4.53 -23.73 -25.87
CA LYS A 331 -3.79 -24.07 -27.09
C LYS A 331 -2.32 -23.72 -26.93
N TYR A 332 -2.01 -22.52 -26.43
CA TYR A 332 -0.64 -22.09 -26.17
C TYR A 332 0.12 -23.07 -25.26
N ILE A 333 -0.47 -23.42 -24.10
CA ILE A 333 0.12 -24.38 -23.15
C ILE A 333 0.36 -25.74 -23.83
N ASN A 334 -0.61 -26.22 -24.62
CA ASN A 334 -0.48 -27.50 -25.32
C ASN A 334 0.64 -27.46 -26.37
N ASP A 335 0.70 -26.40 -27.19
CA ASP A 335 1.73 -26.24 -28.21
C ASP A 335 3.13 -26.14 -27.57
N LEU A 336 3.27 -25.45 -26.44
CA LEU A 336 4.52 -25.38 -25.69
C LEU A 336 4.93 -26.75 -25.09
N LYS A 337 3.97 -27.51 -24.54
CA LYS A 337 4.20 -28.89 -24.09
C LYS A 337 4.70 -29.79 -25.22
N LEU A 338 4.12 -29.69 -26.42
CA LEU A 338 4.55 -30.46 -27.58
C LEU A 338 5.95 -30.05 -28.06
N ALA A 339 6.27 -28.75 -28.02
CA ALA A 339 7.63 -28.27 -28.31
C ALA A 339 8.65 -28.82 -27.30
N LYS A 340 8.32 -28.80 -26.00
CA LYS A 340 9.17 -29.36 -24.94
C LYS A 340 9.33 -30.88 -25.09
N SER A 341 8.26 -31.61 -25.44
CA SER A 341 8.34 -33.06 -25.65
C SER A 341 9.30 -33.40 -26.79
N LYS A 342 9.31 -32.59 -27.86
CA LYS A 342 10.25 -32.75 -28.98
C LYS A 342 11.71 -32.64 -28.54
N LEU A 343 12.02 -31.75 -27.59
CA LEU A 343 13.35 -31.60 -27.01
C LEU A 343 13.69 -32.79 -26.10
N LEU A 344 12.78 -33.19 -25.21
CA LEU A 344 12.99 -34.34 -24.32
C LEU A 344 13.19 -35.66 -25.08
N ILE A 345 12.50 -35.83 -26.22
CA ILE A 345 12.72 -36.97 -27.12
C ILE A 345 14.17 -36.94 -27.64
N LYS A 346 14.69 -35.78 -28.05
CA LYS A 346 16.09 -35.67 -28.53
C LYS A 346 17.13 -36.02 -27.45
N GLU A 347 16.83 -35.80 -26.18
CA GLU A 347 17.77 -36.11 -25.09
C GLU A 347 17.96 -37.62 -24.86
N ASN A 348 17.05 -38.47 -25.35
CA ASN A 348 17.08 -39.94 -25.18
C ASN A 348 17.22 -40.44 -23.74
N LYS A 349 16.74 -39.67 -22.75
CA LYS A 349 16.79 -40.04 -21.32
C LYS A 349 15.51 -40.70 -20.81
N TYR A 350 14.39 -40.47 -21.50
CA TYR A 350 13.06 -40.84 -21.05
C TYR A 350 12.29 -41.53 -22.17
N THR A 351 11.44 -42.48 -21.81
CA THR A 351 10.49 -43.12 -22.73
C THR A 351 9.40 -42.13 -23.15
N ILE A 352 8.75 -42.38 -24.28
CA ILE A 352 7.61 -41.56 -24.76
C ILE A 352 6.49 -41.48 -23.71
N SER A 353 6.25 -42.57 -22.97
CA SER A 353 5.27 -42.61 -21.90
C SER A 353 5.67 -41.70 -20.73
N GLU A 354 6.93 -41.77 -20.28
CA GLU A 354 7.44 -40.90 -19.21
C GLU A 354 7.38 -39.42 -19.62
N ILE A 355 7.76 -39.09 -20.85
CA ILE A 355 7.67 -37.71 -21.37
C ILE A 355 6.22 -37.21 -21.35
N ALA A 356 5.26 -38.03 -21.76
CA ALA A 356 3.84 -37.67 -21.73
C ALA A 356 3.36 -37.38 -20.30
N PHE A 357 3.73 -38.22 -19.33
CA PHE A 357 3.37 -38.01 -17.92
C PHE A 357 4.09 -36.81 -17.29
N MET A 358 5.39 -36.64 -17.56
CA MET A 358 6.19 -35.50 -17.09
C MET A 358 5.64 -34.16 -17.59
N LEU A 359 5.06 -34.12 -18.79
CA LEU A 359 4.43 -32.91 -19.32
C LEU A 359 2.95 -32.79 -18.91
N GLY A 360 2.47 -33.64 -17.99
CA GLY A 360 1.12 -33.57 -17.45
C GLY A 360 0.01 -33.90 -18.44
N PHE A 361 0.28 -34.72 -19.46
CA PHE A 361 -0.80 -35.27 -20.30
C PHE A 361 -1.55 -36.37 -19.55
N SER A 362 -2.88 -36.39 -19.67
CA SER A 362 -3.74 -37.36 -18.96
C SER A 362 -3.62 -38.80 -19.46
N SER A 363 -3.11 -38.99 -20.68
CA SER A 363 -2.76 -40.31 -21.22
C SER A 363 -1.75 -40.19 -22.36
N ILE A 364 -1.00 -41.27 -22.58
CA ILE A 364 -0.11 -41.40 -23.74
C ILE A 364 -0.86 -41.29 -25.07
N HIS A 365 -2.09 -41.82 -25.17
CA HIS A 365 -2.89 -41.75 -26.39
C HIS A 365 -3.28 -40.31 -26.74
N TYR A 366 -3.65 -39.52 -25.74
CA TYR A 366 -3.97 -38.11 -25.93
C TYR A 366 -2.72 -37.32 -26.35
N PHE A 367 -1.59 -37.57 -25.72
CA PHE A 367 -0.29 -37.01 -26.11
C PHE A 367 0.07 -37.35 -27.56
N SER A 368 0.08 -38.64 -27.94
CA SER A 368 0.46 -39.07 -29.29
C SER A 368 -0.45 -38.47 -30.35
N ARG A 369 -1.76 -38.38 -30.09
CA ARG A 369 -2.70 -37.74 -31.02
C ARG A 369 -2.40 -36.25 -31.18
N ALA A 370 -2.20 -35.53 -30.08
CA ALA A 370 -1.89 -34.10 -30.10
C ALA A 370 -0.55 -33.82 -30.82
N PHE A 371 0.48 -34.62 -30.55
CA PHE A 371 1.79 -34.52 -31.21
C PHE A 371 1.69 -34.78 -32.71
N THR A 372 1.01 -35.86 -33.11
CA THR A 372 0.84 -36.21 -34.54
C THR A 372 0.02 -35.16 -35.27
N GLN A 373 -1.01 -34.60 -34.63
CA GLN A 373 -1.81 -33.53 -35.23
C GLN A 373 -0.99 -32.24 -35.42
N HIS A 374 -0.05 -31.96 -34.52
CA HIS A 374 0.75 -30.73 -34.56
C HIS A 374 1.97 -30.84 -35.49
N TYR A 375 2.64 -32.00 -35.53
CA TYR A 375 3.88 -32.21 -36.29
C TYR A 375 3.75 -33.14 -37.52
N GLU A 376 2.56 -33.69 -37.77
CA GLU A 376 2.27 -34.60 -38.88
C GLU A 376 3.06 -35.93 -38.86
N ILE A 377 3.71 -36.24 -37.74
CA ILE A 377 4.49 -37.47 -37.50
C ILE A 377 4.24 -37.94 -36.06
N SER A 378 4.20 -39.25 -35.83
CA SER A 378 4.01 -39.76 -34.46
C SER A 378 5.26 -39.54 -33.58
N PRO A 379 5.12 -39.45 -32.25
CA PRO A 379 6.26 -39.31 -31.35
C PRO A 379 7.32 -40.41 -31.53
N SER A 380 6.90 -41.65 -31.78
CA SER A 380 7.79 -42.80 -31.95
C SER A 380 8.55 -42.75 -33.27
N GLU A 381 7.88 -42.40 -34.37
CA GLU A 381 8.54 -42.18 -35.66
C GLU A 381 9.52 -41.00 -35.58
N TYR A 382 9.13 -39.91 -34.91
CA TYR A 382 10.02 -38.79 -34.68
C TYR A 382 11.27 -39.20 -33.88
N ALA A 383 11.12 -39.98 -32.81
CA ALA A 383 12.26 -40.52 -32.05
C ALA A 383 13.23 -41.31 -32.95
N GLN A 384 12.71 -42.19 -33.83
CA GLN A 384 13.54 -42.94 -34.78
C GLN A 384 14.32 -42.04 -35.74
N THR A 385 13.72 -40.95 -36.22
CA THR A 385 14.41 -40.00 -37.11
C THR A 385 15.52 -39.22 -36.45
N VAL A 386 15.46 -39.05 -35.12
CA VAL A 386 16.43 -38.27 -34.35
C VAL A 386 17.60 -39.13 -33.85
N PHE A 387 17.39 -40.43 -33.66
CA PHE A 387 18.40 -41.35 -33.14
C PHE A 387 19.15 -42.15 -34.21
N ASN A 388 18.84 -41.91 -35.49
CA ASN A 388 19.53 -42.51 -36.64
C ASN A 388 20.72 -41.66 -37.10
#